data_AF-A0A257W109-F1
#
_entry.id   AF-A0A257W109-F1
#
_cell.length_a   1.000
_cell.length_b   1.000
_cell.length_c   1.000
_cell.angle_alpha   90.00
_cell.angle_beta   90.00
_cell.angle_gamma   90.00
#
_symmetry.space_group_name_H-M   'P 1'
#
loop_
_entity.id
_entity.type
_entity.pdbx_description
1 polymer ?
#
loop_
_entity_poly.entity_id
_entity_poly.type
_entity_poly.pdbx_seq_one_letter_code
_entity_poly.pdbx_strand_id
1 'polypeptide(L)'
;MPTTQKQMDGEPSIEPQVADVSTPSSLVTLRKPTSHAHHDWWALALGIIAVPLSGFAFLPGVIPSSPSAACGLIAVGLAMLVWTQARAGSLPRIRSAAGGLAALIALMAGPLIFAPWGNAYRDRQSVRATQLHLELIGHGLQRHLEDLGAYPIGGTRITDAQGRRRGGHGWMTHLLPYIDNSAVYNRIHLDLPYDDPANRPALGTPIETYFSADGDRRLIANVFAASHYAGVGGTVVTTRGEELGAGIFDLGRAYREGDLVDGLANTWIVGEIPGGYPPWGDPENWRSVKKGINRDPEGFGNVAGTGAMCLFADGSVRFLSNKTDVDLLRRLSTRDGHDLSD
;
A
#
# COMPACT_ATOMS: atom_id res chain seq x y z
N MET A 1 -8.31 123.77 10.20
CA MET A 1 -6.97 123.24 9.89
C MET A 1 -7.07 121.73 9.75
N PRO A 2 -6.28 121.16 8.84
CA PRO A 2 -6.72 120.37 7.67
C PRO A 2 -6.85 118.87 8.03
N THR A 3 -7.26 117.90 7.20
CA THR A 3 -7.07 117.64 5.75
C THR A 3 -7.91 116.35 5.49
N THR A 4 -8.84 116.30 4.52
CA THR A 4 -8.59 115.78 3.14
C THR A 4 -8.59 114.24 3.15
N GLN A 5 -9.40 113.45 2.44
CA GLN A 5 -9.99 113.46 1.09
C GLN A 5 -10.69 112.08 0.94
N LYS A 6 -11.57 111.70 0.01
CA LYS A 6 -12.26 112.24 -1.17
C LYS A 6 -13.28 111.12 -1.52
N GLN A 7 -14.58 111.41 -1.54
CA GLN A 7 -15.48 111.36 -2.72
C GLN A 7 -15.92 109.93 -3.14
N MET A 8 -17.20 109.52 -3.00
CA MET A 8 -18.41 109.93 -3.76
C MET A 8 -18.18 109.79 -5.28
N ASP A 9 -19.06 109.30 -6.15
CA ASP A 9 -20.43 108.78 -6.13
C ASP A 9 -20.63 108.11 -7.50
N GLY A 10 -21.65 107.26 -7.63
CA GLY A 10 -22.03 106.68 -8.92
C GLY A 10 -23.29 105.80 -8.84
N GLU A 11 -24.37 106.36 -8.29
CA GLU A 11 -25.76 105.93 -8.47
C GLU A 11 -26.23 106.19 -9.94
N PRO A 12 -27.47 105.88 -10.34
CA PRO A 12 -28.31 104.69 -10.14
C PRO A 12 -28.88 104.20 -11.50
N SER A 13 -29.71 103.15 -11.52
CA SER A 13 -31.01 103.17 -12.25
C SER A 13 -31.78 101.85 -12.14
N ILE A 14 -32.94 101.98 -11.49
CA ILE A 14 -34.26 101.46 -11.89
C ILE A 14 -34.62 100.02 -11.48
N GLU A 15 -35.44 100.00 -10.42
CA GLU A 15 -36.49 99.06 -10.02
C GLU A 15 -37.29 98.46 -11.20
N PRO A 16 -37.85 97.24 -11.04
CA PRO A 16 -39.20 97.20 -10.48
C PRO A 16 -39.48 96.05 -9.50
N GLN A 17 -40.56 96.26 -8.76
CA GLN A 17 -41.11 95.46 -7.67
C GLN A 17 -41.77 94.13 -8.10
N VAL A 18 -41.59 93.10 -7.25
CA VAL A 18 -42.60 92.27 -6.53
C VAL A 18 -43.84 91.81 -7.33
N ALA A 19 -44.31 90.56 -7.39
CA ALA A 19 -44.16 89.24 -6.73
C ALA A 19 -44.56 88.17 -7.79
N ASP A 20 -44.31 86.86 -7.69
CA ASP A 20 -44.77 85.96 -6.63
C ASP A 20 -44.26 84.50 -6.85
N VAL A 21 -44.21 83.76 -5.74
CA VAL A 21 -44.20 82.28 -5.59
C VAL A 21 -42.94 81.44 -5.98
N SER A 22 -42.21 81.07 -4.92
CA SER A 22 -41.45 79.81 -4.67
C SER A 22 -40.41 79.29 -5.68
N THR A 23 -39.14 79.41 -5.30
CA THR A 23 -38.00 78.57 -5.71
C THR A 23 -38.02 77.20 -5.00
N PRO A 24 -37.08 76.26 -5.26
CA PRO A 24 -36.39 75.87 -6.51
C PRO A 24 -36.42 74.33 -6.68
N SER A 25 -35.89 73.77 -7.77
CA SER A 25 -34.95 72.63 -7.73
C SER A 25 -34.70 72.03 -9.12
N SER A 26 -33.45 72.15 -9.54
CA SER A 26 -32.81 71.47 -10.65
C SER A 26 -32.84 69.95 -10.48
N LEU A 27 -33.52 69.26 -11.39
CA LEU A 27 -33.43 67.80 -11.55
C LEU A 27 -32.11 67.43 -12.25
N VAL A 28 -31.04 67.33 -11.45
CA VAL A 28 -29.86 66.52 -11.81
C VAL A 28 -30.22 65.09 -11.45
N THR A 29 -30.42 64.25 -12.46
CA THR A 29 -30.59 62.80 -12.29
C THR A 29 -29.30 62.18 -11.74
N LEU A 30 -29.27 61.98 -10.42
CA LEU A 30 -28.26 61.20 -9.70
C LEU A 30 -28.27 59.75 -10.19
N ARG A 31 -27.26 59.36 -10.98
CA ARG A 31 -26.95 57.96 -11.26
C ARG A 31 -26.34 57.37 -9.99
N LYS A 32 -27.09 56.54 -9.25
CA LYS A 32 -26.56 55.77 -8.11
C LYS A 32 -25.35 54.93 -8.56
N PRO A 33 -24.22 54.93 -7.84
CA PRO A 33 -23.17 53.96 -8.06
C PRO A 33 -23.66 52.61 -7.50
N THR A 34 -23.84 51.63 -8.38
CA THR A 34 -24.19 50.27 -7.98
C THR A 34 -23.03 49.64 -7.20
N SER A 35 -23.25 49.41 -5.91
CA SER A 35 -22.37 48.63 -5.04
C SER A 35 -22.44 47.14 -5.41
N HIS A 36 -21.62 46.68 -6.36
CA HIS A 36 -21.54 45.26 -6.76
C HIS A 36 -20.15 44.62 -6.51
N ALA A 37 -19.34 45.18 -5.62
CA ALA A 37 -17.97 44.70 -5.41
C ALA A 37 -17.80 43.58 -4.36
N HIS A 38 -18.85 43.17 -3.63
CA HIS A 38 -18.70 42.31 -2.43
C HIS A 38 -19.18 40.85 -2.55
N HIS A 39 -19.63 40.35 -3.70
CA HIS A 39 -20.42 39.09 -3.74
C HIS A 39 -19.84 37.89 -4.51
N ASP A 40 -18.54 37.87 -4.86
CA ASP A 40 -17.98 36.80 -5.73
C ASP A 40 -16.82 35.98 -5.12
N TRP A 41 -16.42 36.26 -3.88
CA TRP A 41 -15.29 35.57 -3.23
C TRP A 41 -15.58 34.09 -2.93
N TRP A 42 -16.85 33.71 -2.83
CA TRP A 42 -17.28 32.35 -2.51
C TRP A 42 -16.98 31.36 -3.65
N ALA A 43 -16.98 31.77 -4.92
CA ALA A 43 -16.68 30.85 -6.04
C ALA A 43 -15.18 30.48 -6.08
N LEU A 44 -14.31 31.45 -5.80
CA LEU A 44 -12.87 31.23 -5.59
C LEU A 44 -12.63 30.39 -4.33
N ALA A 45 -13.33 30.71 -3.23
CA ALA A 45 -13.23 29.94 -2.00
C ALA A 45 -13.69 28.49 -2.20
N LEU A 46 -14.77 28.24 -2.94
CA LEU A 46 -15.25 26.89 -3.26
C LEU A 46 -14.26 26.13 -4.15
N GLY A 47 -13.63 26.78 -5.13
CA GLY A 47 -12.56 26.17 -5.92
C GLY A 47 -11.32 25.81 -5.08
N ILE A 48 -10.96 26.68 -4.14
CA ILE A 48 -9.85 26.45 -3.19
C ILE A 48 -10.21 25.35 -2.18
N ILE A 49 -11.47 25.25 -1.75
CA ILE A 49 -11.97 24.25 -0.79
C ILE A 49 -12.19 22.87 -1.44
N ALA A 50 -12.50 22.82 -2.74
CA ALA A 50 -12.63 21.57 -3.49
C ALA A 50 -11.31 20.75 -3.53
N VAL A 51 -10.16 21.43 -3.56
CA VAL A 51 -8.83 20.79 -3.56
C VAL A 51 -8.55 19.99 -2.28
N PRO A 52 -8.67 20.54 -1.05
CA PRO A 52 -8.52 19.78 0.18
C PRO A 52 -9.66 18.78 0.44
N LEU A 53 -10.89 19.06 0.00
CA LEU A 53 -12.00 18.09 0.06
C LEU A 53 -11.74 16.85 -0.83
N SER A 54 -10.99 16.99 -1.92
CA SER A 54 -10.52 15.83 -2.69
C SER A 54 -9.51 14.97 -1.93
N GLY A 55 -8.85 15.52 -0.90
CA GLY A 55 -7.98 14.77 0.01
C GLY A 55 -8.74 13.87 0.99
N PHE A 56 -9.99 14.21 1.34
CA PHE A 56 -10.85 13.38 2.19
C PHE A 56 -11.29 12.07 1.53
N ALA A 57 -11.15 11.94 0.21
CA ALA A 57 -11.39 10.73 -0.58
C ALA A 57 -10.51 9.53 -0.20
N PHE A 58 -9.47 9.74 0.63
CA PHE A 58 -8.48 8.72 1.00
C PHE A 58 -8.53 8.30 2.48
N LEU A 59 -9.55 8.70 3.26
CA LEU A 59 -9.79 8.16 4.61
C LEU A 59 -10.48 6.77 4.54
N PRO A 60 -10.02 5.76 5.30
CA PRO A 60 -10.55 4.41 5.19
C PRO A 60 -11.90 4.24 5.91
N GLY A 61 -12.85 3.51 5.32
CA GLY A 61 -14.03 2.99 6.03
C GLY A 61 -15.39 3.03 5.33
N VAL A 62 -15.53 3.59 4.13
CA VAL A 62 -16.82 3.59 3.40
C VAL A 62 -16.65 3.05 1.97
N ILE A 63 -17.30 1.92 1.71
CA ILE A 63 -17.40 1.13 0.47
C ILE A 63 -18.65 1.62 -0.33
N PRO A 64 -18.91 1.38 -1.66
CA PRO A 64 -18.14 0.90 -2.83
C PRO A 64 -18.41 1.76 -4.11
N SER A 65 -17.55 2.69 -4.51
CA SER A 65 -17.57 3.31 -5.87
C SER A 65 -16.59 4.46 -5.82
N SER A 66 -15.58 4.50 -6.69
CA SER A 66 -14.41 5.36 -6.53
C SER A 66 -14.78 6.80 -6.11
N PRO A 67 -14.30 7.30 -4.95
CA PRO A 67 -14.54 8.68 -4.50
C PRO A 67 -14.03 9.74 -5.49
N SER A 68 -13.06 9.38 -6.34
CA SER A 68 -12.64 10.21 -7.48
C SER A 68 -13.76 10.43 -8.51
N ALA A 69 -14.70 9.49 -8.67
CA ALA A 69 -15.89 9.68 -9.48
C ALA A 69 -16.88 10.64 -8.81
N ALA A 70 -17.03 10.59 -7.48
CA ALA A 70 -17.87 11.55 -6.74
C ALA A 70 -17.27 12.96 -6.77
N CYS A 71 -15.95 13.11 -6.55
CA CYS A 71 -15.26 14.40 -6.69
C CYS A 71 -15.29 14.92 -8.14
N GLY A 72 -15.16 14.03 -9.13
CA GLY A 72 -15.35 14.36 -10.55
C GLY A 72 -16.77 14.84 -10.84
N LEU A 73 -17.79 14.17 -10.31
CA LEU A 73 -19.20 14.58 -10.44
C LEU A 73 -19.49 15.90 -9.74
N ILE A 74 -18.90 16.15 -8.57
CA ILE A 74 -19.03 17.44 -7.85
C ILE A 74 -18.32 18.55 -8.61
N ALA A 75 -17.12 18.31 -9.15
CA ALA A 75 -16.40 19.29 -9.98
C ALA A 75 -17.15 19.60 -11.27
N VAL A 76 -17.73 18.59 -11.94
CA VAL A 76 -18.60 18.76 -13.10
C VAL A 76 -19.88 19.51 -12.73
N GLY A 77 -20.50 19.19 -11.60
CA GLY A 77 -21.68 19.87 -11.08
C GLY A 77 -21.43 21.34 -10.78
N LEU A 78 -20.31 21.66 -10.14
CA LEU A 78 -19.88 23.04 -9.86
C LEU A 78 -19.53 23.79 -11.15
N ALA A 79 -18.86 23.15 -12.12
CA ALA A 79 -18.58 23.74 -13.42
C ALA A 79 -19.88 24.03 -14.21
N MET A 80 -20.86 23.11 -14.18
CA MET A 80 -22.19 23.34 -14.75
C MET A 80 -22.91 24.51 -14.06
N LEU A 81 -22.83 24.60 -12.74
CA LEU A 81 -23.50 25.66 -11.98
C LEU A 81 -22.90 27.03 -12.29
N VAL A 82 -21.56 27.13 -12.39
CA VAL A 82 -20.85 28.34 -12.85
C VAL A 82 -21.24 28.69 -14.29
N TRP A 83 -21.38 27.69 -15.18
CA TRP A 83 -21.80 27.92 -16.57
C TRP A 83 -23.24 28.43 -16.67
N THR A 84 -24.17 27.88 -15.90
CA THR A 84 -25.57 28.33 -15.87
C THR A 84 -25.71 29.78 -15.37
N GLN A 85 -24.95 30.16 -14.33
CA GLN A 85 -24.91 31.53 -13.82
C GLN A 85 -24.26 32.51 -14.80
N ALA A 86 -23.18 32.11 -15.47
CA ALA A 86 -22.56 32.91 -16.52
C ALA A 86 -23.50 33.16 -17.72
N ARG A 87 -24.35 32.17 -18.04
CA ARG A 87 -25.37 32.27 -19.10
C ARG A 87 -26.54 33.18 -18.71
N ALA A 88 -26.85 33.27 -17.42
CA ALA A 88 -27.84 34.20 -16.87
C ALA A 88 -27.34 35.66 -16.76
N GLY A 89 -26.09 35.94 -17.15
CA GLY A 89 -25.52 37.30 -17.21
C GLY A 89 -25.08 37.88 -15.86
N SER A 90 -25.10 37.11 -14.78
CA SER A 90 -24.76 37.57 -13.42
C SER A 90 -23.26 37.64 -13.12
N LEU A 91 -22.40 37.05 -13.97
CA LEU A 91 -20.94 37.02 -13.79
C LEU A 91 -20.20 37.57 -15.02
N PRO A 92 -19.12 38.37 -14.82
CA PRO A 92 -18.25 38.76 -15.93
C PRO A 92 -17.56 37.52 -16.52
N ARG A 93 -17.67 37.34 -17.85
CA ARG A 93 -17.23 36.16 -18.64
C ARG A 93 -15.83 35.63 -18.31
N ILE A 94 -14.92 36.51 -17.87
CA ILE A 94 -13.53 36.17 -17.52
C ILE A 94 -13.48 35.31 -16.24
N ARG A 95 -14.34 35.56 -15.25
CA ARG A 95 -14.36 34.81 -13.98
C ARG A 95 -14.92 33.40 -14.14
N SER A 96 -15.94 33.22 -14.98
CA SER A 96 -16.49 31.90 -15.30
C SER A 96 -15.52 31.03 -16.11
N ALA A 97 -14.76 31.65 -17.02
CA ALA A 97 -13.71 30.95 -17.78
C ALA A 97 -12.56 30.50 -16.87
N ALA A 98 -12.12 31.34 -15.93
CA ALA A 98 -11.08 31.00 -14.97
C ALA A 98 -11.50 29.86 -14.02
N GLY A 99 -12.74 29.87 -13.53
CA GLY A 99 -13.27 28.79 -12.70
C GLY A 99 -13.38 27.45 -13.43
N GLY A 100 -13.84 27.47 -14.69
CA GLY A 100 -13.88 26.27 -15.54
C GLY A 100 -12.49 25.70 -15.83
N LEU A 101 -11.50 26.57 -16.09
CA LEU A 101 -10.12 26.16 -16.29
C LEU A 101 -9.50 25.54 -15.03
N ALA A 102 -9.76 26.13 -13.85
CA ALA A 102 -9.29 25.57 -12.58
C ALA A 102 -9.89 24.18 -12.29
N ALA A 103 -11.17 23.97 -12.59
CA ALA A 103 -11.82 22.66 -12.45
C ALA A 103 -11.22 21.61 -13.41
N LEU A 104 -10.95 21.98 -14.66
CA LEU A 104 -10.26 21.12 -15.63
C LEU A 104 -8.84 20.76 -15.18
N ILE A 105 -8.09 21.73 -14.65
CA ILE A 105 -6.75 21.50 -14.09
C ILE A 105 -6.85 20.57 -12.88
N ALA A 106 -7.79 20.77 -11.95
CA ALA A 106 -7.96 19.90 -10.81
C ALA A 106 -8.34 18.46 -11.20
N LEU A 107 -9.21 18.28 -12.21
CA LEU A 107 -9.59 16.97 -12.74
C LEU A 107 -8.41 16.23 -13.39
N MET A 108 -7.54 16.95 -14.11
CA MET A 108 -6.39 16.37 -14.81
C MET A 108 -5.16 16.19 -13.92
N ALA A 109 -4.84 17.18 -13.09
CA ALA A 109 -3.65 17.20 -12.24
C ALA A 109 -3.87 16.52 -10.88
N GLY A 110 -5.10 16.51 -10.37
CA GLY A 110 -5.43 15.87 -9.08
C GLY A 110 -4.98 14.42 -9.00
N PRO A 111 -5.33 13.54 -9.96
CA PRO A 111 -4.85 12.16 -9.95
C PRO A 111 -3.33 12.04 -9.92
N LEU A 112 -2.60 12.90 -10.64
CA LEU A 112 -1.14 12.87 -10.70
C LEU A 112 -0.48 13.35 -9.39
N ILE A 113 -1.04 14.40 -8.77
CA ILE A 113 -0.54 14.97 -7.52
C ILE A 113 -0.75 13.99 -6.35
N PHE A 114 -1.88 13.29 -6.32
CA PHE A 114 -2.25 12.40 -5.21
C PHE A 114 -1.92 10.91 -5.44
N ALA A 115 -1.58 10.51 -6.68
CA ALA A 115 -1.17 9.14 -6.99
C ALA A 115 -0.03 8.60 -6.10
N PRO A 116 1.03 9.38 -5.77
CA PRO A 116 2.09 8.90 -4.89
C PRO A 116 1.57 8.49 -3.50
N TRP A 117 0.60 9.22 -2.94
CA TRP A 117 0.01 8.89 -1.65
C TRP A 117 -0.92 7.67 -1.73
N GLY A 118 -1.74 7.58 -2.78
CA GLY A 118 -2.59 6.41 -3.02
C GLY A 118 -1.78 5.12 -3.21
N ASN A 119 -0.69 5.20 -3.97
CA ASN A 119 0.22 4.06 -4.19
C ASN A 119 0.94 3.69 -2.90
N ALA A 120 1.53 4.65 -2.18
CA ALA A 120 2.17 4.40 -0.89
C ALA A 120 1.22 3.77 0.14
N TYR A 121 -0.06 4.13 0.13
CA TYR A 121 -1.06 3.48 0.98
C TYR A 121 -1.31 2.03 0.58
N ARG A 122 -1.51 1.74 -0.71
CA ARG A 122 -1.69 0.38 -1.22
C ARG A 122 -0.47 -0.50 -0.93
N ASP A 123 0.73 0.05 -1.09
CA ASP A 123 1.98 -0.66 -0.79
C ASP A 123 2.09 -1.00 0.70
N ARG A 124 1.66 -0.10 1.60
CA ARG A 124 1.60 -0.41 3.04
C ARG A 124 0.60 -1.52 3.35
N GLN A 125 -0.55 -1.52 2.67
CA GLN A 125 -1.56 -2.56 2.85
C GLN A 125 -1.08 -3.92 2.33
N SER A 126 -0.43 -3.96 1.17
CA SER A 126 0.13 -5.21 0.62
C SER A 126 1.21 -5.78 1.52
N VAL A 127 2.12 -4.94 2.00
CA VAL A 127 3.17 -5.31 2.97
C VAL A 127 2.55 -5.86 4.26
N ARG A 128 1.47 -5.23 4.76
CA ARG A 128 0.78 -5.69 5.96
C ARG A 128 0.10 -7.04 5.75
N ALA A 129 -0.49 -7.28 4.58
CA ALA A 129 -1.10 -8.57 4.26
C ALA A 129 -0.04 -9.69 4.20
N THR A 130 1.09 -9.47 3.52
CA THR A 130 2.21 -10.42 3.50
C THR A 130 2.73 -10.70 4.91
N GLN A 131 2.83 -9.68 5.77
CA GLN A 131 3.23 -9.85 7.17
C GLN A 131 2.23 -10.72 7.94
N LEU A 132 0.92 -10.46 7.83
CA LEU A 132 -0.12 -11.24 8.52
C LEU A 132 -0.10 -12.71 8.10
N HIS A 133 0.12 -13.01 6.81
CA HIS A 133 0.24 -14.38 6.34
C HIS A 133 1.46 -15.10 6.94
N LEU A 134 2.62 -14.43 7.04
CA LEU A 134 3.79 -15.00 7.72
C LEU A 134 3.57 -15.16 9.23
N GLU A 135 2.87 -14.23 9.88
CA GLU A 135 2.47 -14.36 11.29
C GLU A 135 1.59 -15.61 11.48
N LEU A 136 0.63 -15.87 10.58
CA LEU A 136 -0.19 -17.09 10.60
C LEU A 136 0.64 -18.37 10.37
N ILE A 137 1.62 -18.35 9.45
CA ILE A 137 2.57 -19.46 9.27
C ILE A 137 3.35 -19.69 10.57
N GLY A 138 3.84 -18.62 11.22
CA GLY A 138 4.55 -18.68 12.49
C GLY A 138 3.71 -19.30 13.60
N HIS A 139 2.46 -18.86 13.76
CA HIS A 139 1.53 -19.46 14.71
C HIS A 139 1.29 -20.95 14.44
N GLY A 140 1.15 -21.34 13.16
CA GLY A 140 1.03 -22.74 12.78
C GLY A 140 2.26 -23.57 13.15
N LEU A 141 3.46 -23.03 12.94
CA LEU A 141 4.73 -23.72 13.25
C LEU A 141 4.91 -23.89 14.76
N GLN A 142 4.55 -22.87 15.55
CA GLN A 142 4.57 -22.95 17.01
C GLN A 142 3.58 -23.99 17.52
N ARG A 143 2.35 -24.00 16.99
CA ARG A 143 1.36 -25.01 17.38
C ARG A 143 1.81 -26.44 17.02
N HIS A 144 2.45 -26.63 15.86
CA HIS A 144 3.04 -27.92 15.51
C HIS A 144 4.17 -28.31 16.49
N LEU A 145 5.01 -27.36 16.88
CA LEU A 145 6.07 -27.57 17.87
C LEU A 145 5.49 -27.95 19.24
N GLU A 146 4.43 -27.27 19.69
CA GLU A 146 3.72 -27.57 20.95
C GLU A 146 3.07 -28.97 20.92
N ASP A 147 2.39 -29.32 19.83
CA ASP A 147 1.64 -30.58 19.71
C ASP A 147 2.55 -31.81 19.50
N LEU A 148 3.67 -31.65 18.77
CA LEU A 148 4.54 -32.77 18.35
C LEU A 148 5.97 -32.71 18.94
N GLY A 149 6.32 -31.65 19.66
CA GLY A 149 7.63 -31.46 20.28
C GLY A 149 8.76 -31.17 19.28
N ALA A 150 8.44 -30.88 18.02
CA ALA A 150 9.39 -30.51 16.97
C ALA A 150 8.69 -29.70 15.87
N TYR A 151 9.46 -28.89 15.14
CA TYR A 151 9.03 -28.29 13.87
C TYR A 151 8.76 -29.37 12.81
N PRO A 152 7.95 -29.07 11.77
CA PRO A 152 7.70 -30.02 10.68
C PRO A 152 9.00 -30.42 9.98
N ILE A 153 9.05 -31.67 9.51
CA ILE A 153 10.15 -32.12 8.64
C ILE A 153 10.16 -31.25 7.37
N GLY A 154 11.34 -30.76 6.97
CA GLY A 154 11.51 -29.93 5.78
C GLY A 154 10.92 -30.57 4.53
N GLY A 155 11.31 -31.82 4.29
CA GLY A 155 10.67 -32.66 3.29
C GLY A 155 11.02 -34.13 3.44
N THR A 156 10.24 -34.99 2.79
CA THR A 156 10.38 -36.44 2.88
C THR A 156 10.68 -37.06 1.50
N ARG A 157 11.17 -38.30 1.50
CA ARG A 157 11.31 -39.14 0.29
C ARG A 157 10.42 -40.37 0.43
N ILE A 158 9.76 -40.75 -0.65
CA ILE A 158 8.94 -41.96 -0.73
C ILE A 158 9.54 -42.88 -1.78
N THR A 159 9.53 -44.17 -1.52
CA THR A 159 9.87 -45.18 -2.53
C THR A 159 8.58 -45.64 -3.20
N ASP A 160 8.44 -45.41 -4.49
CA ASP A 160 7.23 -45.81 -5.23
C ASP A 160 7.15 -47.33 -5.46
N ALA A 161 6.01 -47.80 -5.98
CA ALA A 161 5.80 -49.21 -6.28
C ALA A 161 6.79 -49.79 -7.31
N GLN A 162 7.50 -48.94 -8.07
CA GLN A 162 8.55 -49.33 -9.00
C GLN A 162 9.96 -49.28 -8.37
N GLY A 163 10.05 -49.04 -7.06
CA GLY A 163 11.31 -48.96 -6.32
C GLY A 163 12.07 -47.65 -6.51
N ARG A 164 11.47 -46.65 -7.19
CA ARG A 164 12.13 -45.35 -7.43
C ARG A 164 11.95 -44.44 -6.22
N ARG A 165 13.02 -43.75 -5.84
CA ARG A 165 12.97 -42.69 -4.83
C ARG A 165 12.35 -41.43 -5.45
N ARG A 166 11.18 -41.03 -4.96
CA ARG A 166 10.41 -39.86 -5.37
C ARG A 166 10.34 -38.85 -4.21
N GLY A 167 9.98 -37.61 -4.52
CA GLY A 167 9.62 -36.62 -3.52
C GLY A 167 8.39 -37.08 -2.74
N GLY A 168 8.50 -37.13 -1.41
CA GLY A 168 7.36 -37.23 -0.52
C GLY A 168 6.69 -35.87 -0.39
N HIS A 169 6.39 -35.45 0.83
CA HIS A 169 5.73 -34.17 1.14
C HIS A 169 6.66 -33.19 1.85
N GLY A 170 6.46 -31.90 1.59
CA GLY A 170 7.18 -30.80 2.25
C GLY A 170 6.53 -30.31 3.55
N TRP A 171 7.27 -29.49 4.29
CA TRP A 171 6.87 -28.93 5.59
C TRP A 171 5.52 -28.20 5.55
N MET A 172 5.21 -27.51 4.45
CA MET A 172 3.93 -26.82 4.28
C MET A 172 2.75 -27.79 4.26
N THR A 173 2.90 -28.98 3.66
CA THR A 173 1.86 -30.02 3.71
C THR A 173 1.52 -30.39 5.15
N HIS A 174 2.54 -30.56 5.99
CA HIS A 174 2.36 -30.91 7.41
C HIS A 174 1.83 -29.74 8.26
N LEU A 175 1.94 -28.51 7.75
CA LEU A 175 1.46 -27.31 8.44
C LEU A 175 -0.05 -27.08 8.23
N LEU A 176 -0.65 -27.59 7.16
CA LEU A 176 -2.06 -27.33 6.80
C LEU A 176 -3.07 -27.47 7.96
N PRO A 177 -3.00 -28.51 8.83
CA PRO A 177 -3.94 -28.65 9.95
C PRO A 177 -3.85 -27.51 10.97
N TYR A 178 -2.69 -26.85 11.06
CA TYR A 178 -2.37 -25.81 12.03
C TYR A 178 -2.68 -24.39 11.52
N ILE A 179 -3.06 -24.26 10.24
CA ILE A 179 -3.45 -23.00 9.59
C ILE A 179 -4.85 -23.11 8.96
N ASP A 180 -5.76 -23.82 9.64
CA ASP A 180 -7.17 -23.97 9.27
C ASP A 180 -7.45 -24.61 7.90
N ASN A 181 -6.49 -25.39 7.37
CA ASN A 181 -6.62 -26.09 6.09
C ASN A 181 -6.71 -27.62 6.23
N SER A 182 -7.25 -28.10 7.36
CA SER A 182 -7.46 -29.54 7.63
C SER A 182 -8.28 -30.26 6.55
N ALA A 183 -9.26 -29.59 5.94
CA ALA A 183 -10.07 -30.17 4.87
C ALA A 183 -9.26 -30.46 3.59
N VAL A 184 -8.19 -29.70 3.31
CA VAL A 184 -7.25 -29.98 2.21
C VAL A 184 -6.32 -31.12 2.63
N TYR A 185 -5.76 -31.05 3.84
CA TYR A 185 -4.86 -32.06 4.39
C TYR A 185 -5.46 -33.48 4.36
N ASN A 186 -6.72 -33.62 4.78
CA ASN A 186 -7.41 -34.91 4.83
C ASN A 186 -7.64 -35.58 3.46
N ARG A 187 -7.40 -34.85 2.35
CA ARG A 187 -7.48 -35.36 0.98
C ARG A 187 -6.13 -35.80 0.43
N ILE A 188 -5.04 -35.65 1.19
CA ILE A 188 -3.67 -35.96 0.75
C ILE A 188 -3.31 -37.38 1.17
N HIS A 189 -2.84 -38.17 0.21
CA HIS A 189 -2.25 -39.48 0.44
C HIS A 189 -0.76 -39.30 0.75
N LEU A 190 -0.43 -39.28 2.05
CA LEU A 190 0.94 -39.06 2.55
C LEU A 190 1.90 -40.21 2.25
N ASP A 191 1.36 -41.38 1.95
CA ASP A 191 2.08 -42.59 1.53
C ASP A 191 2.44 -42.60 0.03
N LEU A 192 1.87 -41.68 -0.75
CA LEU A 192 2.18 -41.46 -2.16
C LEU A 192 3.04 -40.21 -2.37
N PRO A 193 3.84 -40.13 -3.46
CA PRO A 193 4.57 -38.91 -3.81
C PRO A 193 3.66 -37.67 -3.87
N TYR A 194 4.17 -36.47 -3.55
CA TYR A 194 3.33 -35.26 -3.57
C TYR A 194 2.73 -34.96 -4.96
N ASP A 195 3.47 -35.30 -6.02
CA ASP A 195 3.11 -35.07 -7.42
C ASP A 195 2.29 -36.23 -8.05
N ASP A 196 1.94 -37.24 -7.25
CA ASP A 196 1.10 -38.35 -7.67
C ASP A 196 -0.28 -37.86 -8.17
N PRO A 197 -0.84 -38.47 -9.25
CA PRO A 197 -2.17 -38.12 -9.74
C PRO A 197 -3.27 -38.10 -8.66
N ALA A 198 -3.20 -38.96 -7.64
CA ALA A 198 -4.16 -38.98 -6.54
C ALA A 198 -4.11 -37.72 -5.67
N ASN A 199 -2.93 -37.10 -5.55
CA ASN A 199 -2.70 -35.90 -4.74
C ASN A 199 -2.98 -34.59 -5.50
N ARG A 200 -2.99 -34.60 -6.84
CA ARG A 200 -3.17 -33.38 -7.66
C ARG A 200 -4.38 -32.51 -7.29
N PRO A 201 -5.59 -33.05 -7.01
CA PRO A 201 -6.72 -32.19 -6.65
C PRO A 201 -6.50 -31.42 -5.34
N ALA A 202 -5.87 -32.05 -4.35
CA ALA A 202 -5.54 -31.38 -3.09
C ALA A 202 -4.42 -30.35 -3.31
N LEU A 203 -3.34 -30.76 -3.97
CA LEU A 203 -2.14 -29.94 -4.21
C LEU A 203 -2.38 -28.79 -5.21
N GLY A 204 -3.43 -28.87 -6.02
CA GLY A 204 -3.92 -27.79 -6.87
C GLY A 204 -4.80 -26.76 -6.14
N THR A 205 -5.15 -26.99 -4.87
CA THR A 205 -5.97 -26.05 -4.09
C THR A 205 -5.11 -24.87 -3.64
N PRO A 206 -5.46 -23.61 -3.99
CA PRO A 206 -4.75 -22.44 -3.49
C PRO A 206 -4.96 -22.28 -1.98
N ILE A 207 -3.87 -22.07 -1.24
CA ILE A 207 -3.89 -21.81 0.20
C ILE A 207 -3.57 -20.32 0.40
N GLU A 208 -4.56 -19.52 0.83
CA GLU A 208 -4.42 -18.06 0.89
C GLU A 208 -3.19 -17.62 1.68
N THR A 209 -2.95 -18.27 2.83
CA THR A 209 -1.83 -18.02 3.73
C THR A 209 -0.44 -18.24 3.10
N TYR A 210 -0.34 -18.97 1.98
CA TYR A 210 0.93 -19.20 1.28
C TYR A 210 1.24 -18.18 0.20
N PHE A 211 0.39 -17.19 -0.02
CA PHE A 211 0.63 -16.13 -1.00
C PHE A 211 1.04 -14.82 -0.33
N SER A 212 2.12 -14.21 -0.82
CA SER A 212 2.38 -12.78 -0.64
C SER A 212 1.33 -11.95 -1.39
N ALA A 213 1.14 -10.70 -0.98
CA ALA A 213 0.13 -9.81 -1.56
C ALA A 213 0.37 -9.45 -3.05
N ASP A 214 1.61 -9.53 -3.53
CA ASP A 214 2.06 -9.07 -4.84
C ASP A 214 2.57 -10.19 -5.77
N GLY A 215 2.66 -11.43 -5.29
CA GLY A 215 3.18 -12.55 -6.08
C GLY A 215 2.18 -13.14 -7.07
N ASP A 216 2.71 -13.85 -8.07
CA ASP A 216 1.92 -14.51 -9.11
C ASP A 216 1.29 -15.82 -8.62
N ARG A 217 -0.05 -15.83 -8.54
CA ARG A 217 -0.86 -16.95 -8.02
C ARG A 217 -1.19 -18.02 -9.07
N ARG A 218 -0.57 -17.98 -10.26
CA ARG A 218 -0.78 -18.99 -11.30
C ARG A 218 -0.37 -20.38 -10.83
N LEU A 219 -1.10 -21.39 -11.32
CA LEU A 219 -0.78 -22.78 -11.06
C LEU A 219 0.53 -23.18 -11.77
N ILE A 220 1.39 -23.89 -11.03
CA ILE A 220 2.62 -24.48 -11.56
C ILE A 220 2.24 -25.70 -12.41
N ALA A 221 2.77 -25.73 -13.63
CA ALA A 221 2.42 -26.73 -14.65
C ALA A 221 0.91 -26.86 -14.91
N ASN A 222 0.12 -25.81 -14.65
CA ASN A 222 -1.35 -25.82 -14.67
C ASN A 222 -2.01 -26.86 -13.73
N VAL A 223 -1.29 -27.35 -12.72
CA VAL A 223 -1.75 -28.43 -11.84
C VAL A 223 -1.62 -28.05 -10.36
N PHE A 224 -0.49 -27.49 -9.95
CA PHE A 224 -0.16 -27.32 -8.53
C PHE A 224 -0.28 -25.85 -8.10
N ALA A 225 -0.84 -25.60 -6.92
CA ALA A 225 -0.85 -24.27 -6.36
C ALA A 225 0.53 -23.90 -5.81
N ALA A 226 0.93 -22.66 -6.06
CA ALA A 226 2.25 -22.17 -5.69
C ALA A 226 2.32 -21.72 -4.23
N SER A 227 3.54 -21.56 -3.72
CA SER A 227 3.86 -20.80 -2.51
C SER A 227 4.77 -19.62 -2.83
N HIS A 228 4.48 -18.46 -2.24
CA HIS A 228 5.35 -17.27 -2.28
C HIS A 228 6.33 -17.20 -1.10
N TYR A 229 6.36 -18.24 -0.27
CA TYR A 229 7.27 -18.38 0.84
C TYR A 229 8.07 -19.68 0.74
N ALA A 230 9.32 -19.63 1.18
CA ALA A 230 10.18 -20.79 1.32
C ALA A 230 10.71 -20.88 2.74
N GLY A 231 10.97 -22.11 3.19
CA GLY A 231 11.68 -22.34 4.44
C GLY A 231 13.16 -21.93 4.33
N VAL A 232 13.79 -21.64 5.46
CA VAL A 232 15.25 -21.57 5.58
C VAL A 232 15.75 -22.96 5.98
N GLY A 233 16.69 -23.50 5.22
CA GLY A 233 17.08 -24.90 5.38
C GLY A 233 18.41 -25.28 4.75
N GLY A 234 18.84 -26.51 5.05
CA GLY A 234 20.10 -27.09 4.59
C GLY A 234 21.31 -26.55 5.37
N THR A 235 22.35 -26.16 4.63
CA THR A 235 23.60 -25.62 5.20
C THR A 235 23.95 -24.26 4.64
N VAL A 236 24.67 -23.48 5.45
CA VAL A 236 25.28 -22.20 5.08
C VAL A 236 26.78 -22.31 5.32
N VAL A 237 27.56 -21.84 4.34
CA VAL A 237 29.02 -21.78 4.45
C VAL A 237 29.40 -20.37 4.94
N THR A 238 30.11 -20.29 6.06
CA THR A 238 30.58 -19.01 6.60
C THR A 238 31.74 -18.45 5.76
N THR A 239 32.10 -17.18 5.97
CA THR A 239 33.29 -16.58 5.35
C THR A 239 34.60 -17.26 5.75
N ARG A 240 34.60 -18.01 6.86
CA ARG A 240 35.73 -18.83 7.31
C ARG A 240 35.75 -20.23 6.68
N GLY A 241 34.74 -20.58 5.88
CA GLY A 241 34.61 -21.88 5.23
C GLY A 241 33.99 -22.97 6.10
N GLU A 242 33.38 -22.61 7.24
CA GLU A 242 32.68 -23.55 8.11
C GLU A 242 31.28 -23.82 7.58
N GLU A 243 30.84 -25.08 7.58
CA GLU A 243 29.48 -25.48 7.22
C GLU A 243 28.60 -25.53 8.47
N LEU A 244 27.62 -24.65 8.53
CA LEU A 244 26.66 -24.55 9.63
C LEU A 244 25.27 -24.95 9.17
N GLY A 245 24.45 -25.39 10.12
CA GLY A 245 23.06 -25.71 9.91
C GLY A 245 22.23 -24.47 9.68
N ALA A 246 21.49 -24.43 8.56
CA ALA A 246 20.60 -23.32 8.25
C ALA A 246 19.15 -23.63 8.63
N GLY A 247 18.49 -22.65 9.28
CA GLY A 247 17.08 -22.66 9.64
C GLY A 247 16.63 -23.96 10.32
N ILE A 248 15.40 -24.37 10.02
CA ILE A 248 14.73 -25.51 10.66
C ILE A 248 14.27 -26.57 9.66
N PHE A 249 14.58 -26.42 8.37
CA PHE A 249 14.11 -27.34 7.34
C PHE A 249 15.25 -28.11 6.70
N ASP A 250 15.10 -29.42 6.66
CA ASP A 250 16.05 -30.34 6.03
C ASP A 250 15.31 -31.61 5.59
N LEU A 251 15.95 -32.39 4.71
CA LEU A 251 15.37 -33.62 4.20
C LEU A 251 15.38 -34.72 5.27
N GLY A 252 14.19 -35.19 5.65
CA GLY A 252 14.02 -36.30 6.59
C GLY A 252 14.35 -35.98 8.04
N ARG A 253 14.56 -34.70 8.39
CA ARG A 253 14.88 -34.28 9.76
C ARG A 253 13.89 -33.24 10.27
N ALA A 254 13.47 -33.44 11.51
CA ALA A 254 12.73 -32.47 12.31
C ALA A 254 13.64 -31.93 13.42
N TYR A 255 13.49 -30.65 13.74
CA TYR A 255 14.26 -29.96 14.76
C TYR A 255 13.36 -29.55 15.92
N ARG A 256 13.88 -29.61 17.14
CA ARG A 256 13.23 -29.15 18.37
C ARG A 256 13.66 -27.74 18.69
N GLU A 257 12.92 -27.07 19.57
CA GLU A 257 13.29 -25.73 20.06
C GLU A 257 14.74 -25.69 20.59
N GLY A 258 15.14 -26.69 21.38
CA GLY A 258 16.49 -26.79 21.93
C GLY A 258 17.60 -27.04 20.91
N ASP A 259 17.27 -27.37 19.65
CA ASP A 259 18.26 -27.48 18.57
C ASP A 259 18.63 -26.10 17.98
N LEU A 260 17.90 -25.04 18.32
CA LEU A 260 18.14 -23.66 17.87
C LEU A 260 18.98 -22.91 18.91
N VAL A 261 20.28 -23.23 18.94
CA VAL A 261 21.22 -22.74 19.96
C VAL A 261 21.55 -21.24 19.79
N ASP A 262 21.38 -20.69 18.59
CA ASP A 262 21.55 -19.25 18.31
C ASP A 262 20.42 -18.38 18.93
N GLY A 263 19.37 -19.03 19.44
CA GLY A 263 18.22 -18.41 20.06
C GLY A 263 17.08 -18.11 19.08
N LEU A 264 15.84 -18.33 19.52
CA LEU A 264 14.66 -18.28 18.65
C LEU A 264 14.46 -16.93 17.93
N ALA A 265 14.77 -15.82 18.62
CA ALA A 265 14.63 -14.47 18.07
C ALA A 265 15.70 -14.09 17.04
N ASN A 266 16.75 -14.91 16.93
CA ASN A 266 17.89 -14.70 16.06
C ASN A 266 17.98 -15.73 14.92
N THR A 267 17.16 -16.78 14.95
CA THR A 267 17.09 -17.79 13.88
C THR A 267 15.95 -17.47 12.91
N TRP A 268 16.29 -17.09 11.69
CA TRP A 268 15.40 -16.90 10.55
C TRP A 268 14.97 -18.27 9.97
N ILE A 269 13.67 -18.51 9.87
CA ILE A 269 13.11 -19.82 9.51
C ILE A 269 12.24 -19.85 8.26
N VAL A 270 11.56 -18.77 7.89
CA VAL A 270 10.75 -18.70 6.64
C VAL A 270 10.92 -17.32 6.04
N GLY A 271 10.99 -17.22 4.71
CA GLY A 271 11.11 -15.94 4.02
C GLY A 271 10.28 -15.88 2.75
N GLU A 272 9.88 -14.66 2.39
CA GLU A 272 9.32 -14.34 1.08
C GLU A 272 10.32 -14.62 -0.04
N ILE A 273 9.83 -15.12 -1.18
CA ILE A 273 10.65 -15.38 -2.37
C ILE A 273 10.23 -14.50 -3.55
N PRO A 274 11.18 -14.03 -4.38
CA PRO A 274 10.90 -13.00 -5.39
C PRO A 274 10.27 -13.56 -6.67
N GLY A 275 10.20 -14.88 -6.80
CA GLY A 275 9.75 -15.60 -7.98
C GLY A 275 10.23 -17.04 -7.99
N GLY A 276 10.01 -17.74 -9.11
CA GLY A 276 10.31 -19.17 -9.21
C GLY A 276 9.56 -19.96 -8.14
N TYR A 277 8.27 -19.65 -7.98
CA TYR A 277 7.44 -20.19 -6.90
C TYR A 277 7.28 -21.71 -7.04
N PRO A 278 7.67 -22.50 -6.04
CA PRO A 278 7.46 -23.94 -6.06
C PRO A 278 6.00 -24.27 -5.73
N PRO A 279 5.52 -25.48 -6.10
CA PRO A 279 4.33 -26.05 -5.50
C PRO A 279 4.41 -26.00 -3.97
N TRP A 280 3.35 -25.62 -3.27
CA TRP A 280 3.43 -25.55 -1.80
C TRP A 280 3.73 -26.92 -1.16
N GLY A 281 3.34 -28.03 -1.79
CA GLY A 281 3.62 -29.37 -1.28
C GLY A 281 4.99 -29.94 -1.64
N ASP A 282 5.82 -29.18 -2.36
CA ASP A 282 7.15 -29.61 -2.81
C ASP A 282 8.04 -29.95 -1.60
N PRO A 283 8.57 -31.19 -1.51
CA PRO A 283 9.45 -31.64 -0.43
C PRO A 283 10.84 -31.03 -0.49
N GLU A 284 11.12 -30.08 -1.38
CA GLU A 284 12.38 -29.33 -1.43
C GLU A 284 12.14 -27.81 -1.30
N ASN A 285 10.98 -27.38 -0.79
CA ASN A 285 10.65 -25.96 -0.59
C ASN A 285 11.38 -25.32 0.62
N TRP A 286 12.70 -25.25 0.54
CA TRP A 286 13.55 -24.41 1.37
C TRP A 286 14.73 -23.86 0.58
N ARG A 287 15.30 -22.76 1.05
CA ARG A 287 16.40 -22.04 0.40
C ARG A 287 17.47 -21.70 1.44
N SER A 288 18.71 -21.50 0.97
CA SER A 288 19.80 -20.99 1.81
C SER A 288 20.20 -19.59 1.38
N VAL A 289 20.73 -18.81 2.34
CA VAL A 289 21.06 -17.40 2.12
C VAL A 289 22.47 -17.28 1.51
N LYS A 290 22.58 -17.60 0.22
CA LYS A 290 23.88 -17.64 -0.48
C LYS A 290 24.42 -16.26 -0.82
N LYS A 291 23.64 -15.48 -1.57
CA LYS A 291 24.06 -14.19 -2.17
C LYS A 291 23.40 -12.96 -1.53
N GLY A 292 22.51 -13.15 -0.56
CA GLY A 292 21.70 -12.10 0.05
C GLY A 292 20.30 -11.94 -0.56
N ILE A 293 19.56 -10.95 -0.07
CA ILE A 293 18.14 -10.73 -0.42
C ILE A 293 18.00 -10.05 -1.79
N ASN A 294 17.12 -10.57 -2.65
CA ASN A 294 16.93 -10.15 -4.04
C ASN A 294 18.21 -10.20 -4.90
N ARG A 295 19.19 -11.04 -4.53
CA ARG A 295 20.44 -11.23 -5.28
C ARG A 295 20.51 -12.56 -6.04
N ASP A 296 19.57 -13.46 -5.76
CA ASP A 296 19.49 -14.78 -6.37
C ASP A 296 18.01 -15.11 -6.67
N PRO A 297 17.64 -15.51 -7.90
CA PRO A 297 16.30 -16.00 -8.20
C PRO A 297 15.85 -17.19 -7.33
N GLU A 298 16.80 -18.03 -6.90
CA GLU A 298 16.57 -19.15 -5.98
C GLU A 298 16.78 -18.76 -4.51
N GLY A 299 16.94 -17.46 -4.21
CA GLY A 299 17.09 -16.90 -2.86
C GLY A 299 15.79 -16.29 -2.33
N PHE A 300 15.92 -15.48 -1.29
CA PHE A 300 14.79 -14.76 -0.67
C PHE A 300 14.68 -13.33 -1.22
N GLY A 301 13.49 -12.75 -1.18
CA GLY A 301 13.21 -11.43 -1.74
C GLY A 301 11.74 -11.22 -2.05
N ASN A 302 11.38 -10.00 -2.44
CA ASN A 302 10.05 -9.63 -2.91
C ASN A 302 10.07 -9.20 -4.38
N VAL A 303 8.91 -9.09 -5.01
CA VAL A 303 8.78 -8.71 -6.43
C VAL A 303 9.26 -7.27 -6.67
N ALA A 304 9.06 -6.39 -5.70
CA ALA A 304 9.53 -5.01 -5.75
C ALA A 304 11.07 -4.86 -5.73
N GLY A 305 11.80 -5.91 -5.39
CA GLY A 305 13.26 -5.90 -5.32
C GLY A 305 13.82 -5.11 -4.13
N THR A 306 13.04 -4.81 -3.11
CA THR A 306 13.42 -3.94 -1.99
C THR A 306 13.92 -4.70 -0.76
N GLY A 307 13.53 -5.96 -0.61
CA GLY A 307 13.83 -6.77 0.56
C GLY A 307 12.95 -8.02 0.62
N ALA A 308 12.82 -8.61 1.80
CA ALA A 308 11.93 -9.75 2.06
C ALA A 308 11.27 -9.60 3.42
N MET A 309 10.02 -10.04 3.53
CA MET A 309 9.47 -10.35 4.85
C MET A 309 9.98 -11.71 5.33
N CYS A 310 10.48 -11.74 6.56
CA CYS A 310 11.17 -12.88 7.16
C CYS A 310 10.57 -13.21 8.52
N LEU A 311 10.19 -14.46 8.71
CA LEU A 311 9.69 -15.02 9.97
C LEU A 311 10.85 -15.66 10.74
N PHE A 312 10.95 -15.31 12.02
CA PHE A 312 11.92 -15.85 12.97
C PHE A 312 11.31 -16.96 13.82
N ALA A 313 12.16 -17.78 14.43
CA ALA A 313 11.73 -18.92 15.23
C ALA A 313 10.99 -18.52 16.51
N ASP A 314 11.08 -17.26 16.96
CA ASP A 314 10.24 -16.69 18.02
C ASP A 314 8.82 -16.31 17.56
N GLY A 315 8.51 -16.49 16.27
CA GLY A 315 7.24 -16.08 15.66
C GLY A 315 7.21 -14.62 15.19
N SER A 316 8.26 -13.84 15.42
CA SER A 316 8.31 -12.45 14.97
C SER A 316 8.55 -12.37 13.46
N VAL A 317 7.86 -11.43 12.79
CA VAL A 317 8.06 -11.15 11.36
C VAL A 317 8.76 -9.81 11.22
N ARG A 318 9.88 -9.80 10.48
CA ARG A 318 10.73 -8.63 10.27
C ARG A 318 11.00 -8.44 8.79
N PHE A 319 11.01 -7.18 8.35
CA PHE A 319 11.45 -6.85 7.00
C PHE A 319 12.98 -6.75 6.95
N LEU A 320 13.61 -7.54 6.08
CA LEU A 320 15.05 -7.48 5.82
C LEU A 320 15.30 -6.85 4.45
N SER A 321 16.12 -5.80 4.40
CA SER A 321 16.40 -5.06 3.17
C SER A 321 17.34 -5.82 2.23
N ASN A 322 17.20 -5.59 0.92
CA ASN A 322 18.18 -6.02 -0.10
C ASN A 322 19.58 -5.40 0.05
N LYS A 323 19.75 -4.44 0.99
CA LYS A 323 21.02 -3.83 1.40
C LYS A 323 21.61 -4.43 2.68
N THR A 324 20.89 -5.33 3.35
CA THR A 324 21.41 -5.99 4.55
C THR A 324 22.67 -6.75 4.19
N ASP A 325 23.68 -6.63 5.06
CA ASP A 325 24.95 -7.31 4.90
C ASP A 325 24.76 -8.83 4.80
N VAL A 326 25.44 -9.46 3.85
CA VAL A 326 25.25 -10.88 3.57
C VAL A 326 25.77 -11.76 4.70
N ASP A 327 26.79 -11.32 5.43
CA ASP A 327 27.30 -12.08 6.57
C ASP A 327 26.30 -12.03 7.71
N LEU A 328 25.73 -10.85 8.01
CA LEU A 328 24.62 -10.77 8.98
C LEU A 328 23.46 -11.71 8.60
N LEU A 329 23.07 -11.74 7.31
CA LEU A 329 22.00 -12.64 6.86
C LEU A 329 22.36 -14.12 7.04
N ARG A 330 23.62 -14.49 6.84
CA ARG A 330 24.10 -15.86 7.09
C ARG A 330 23.97 -16.21 8.56
N ARG A 331 24.42 -15.34 9.48
CA ARG A 331 24.30 -15.54 10.93
C ARG A 331 22.84 -15.67 11.36
N LEU A 332 21.97 -14.80 10.87
CA LEU A 332 20.54 -14.90 11.17
C LEU A 332 19.93 -16.20 10.61
N SER A 333 20.48 -16.76 9.54
CA SER A 333 19.96 -17.99 8.94
C SER A 333 20.47 -19.26 9.59
N THR A 334 21.44 -19.21 10.52
CA THR A 334 21.94 -20.40 11.21
C THR A 334 21.10 -20.73 12.43
N ARG A 335 21.10 -22.02 12.80
CA ARG A 335 20.54 -22.50 14.06
C ARG A 335 21.62 -22.81 15.12
N ASP A 336 22.86 -23.02 14.68
CA ASP A 336 23.99 -23.54 15.46
C ASP A 336 25.32 -22.82 15.18
N GLY A 337 25.26 -21.52 14.85
CA GLY A 337 26.44 -20.69 14.57
C GLY A 337 27.22 -20.19 15.79
N HIS A 338 26.59 -20.16 16.97
CA HIS A 338 27.18 -19.72 18.25
C HIS A 338 27.78 -18.29 18.25
N ASP A 339 27.41 -17.46 17.29
CA ASP A 339 28.06 -16.18 17.00
C ASP A 339 27.19 -14.95 17.32
N LEU A 340 25.95 -15.20 17.76
CA LEU A 340 24.97 -14.19 18.19
C LEU A 340 24.65 -14.26 19.71
N SER A 341 25.35 -15.13 20.44
CA SER A 341 25.17 -15.34 21.89
C SER A 341 26.07 -14.48 22.78
N ASP A 342 26.80 -13.51 22.22
CA ASP A 342 27.67 -12.56 22.93
C ASP A 342 27.05 -11.16 23.03
#